data_AF-A0A8H5JDY8-F1
#
_entry.id   AF-A0A8H5JDY8-F1
#
_cell.length_a   1.000
_cell.length_b   1.000
_cell.length_c   1.000
_cell.angle_alpha   90.00
_cell.angle_beta   90.00
_cell.angle_gamma   90.00
#
_symmetry.space_group_name_H-M   'P 1'
#
loop_
_entity.id
_entity.type
_entity.pdbx_description
1 polymer ?
#
loop_
_entity_poly.entity_id
_entity_poly.type
_entity_poly.pdbx_seq_one_letter_code
_entity_poly.pdbx_strand_id
1 'polypeptide(L)'
;MPHKDFPIRPLVRAFDPVGPDTLGPPDLDFASLFRETNVPEDAPLTLHPEQLGVPWHTSFPWVRQSKWWVQGEAAGRDLVNRISADKASERGALPVEFMDERRKAKIDELVEDAVSCAVYLYPSSSRTRIELLTQALLLLYFHDDVMERGETQDETTVADDFVTMQPKNKHMKRFYNEVMECDPILGPGLLRAIGLFVSAGRKKSPFKQDKYATLAEYVDYRRHDIAKPFMVAAIRFGTGIHHTPEQIAPFEELEELYVLHSMLINDLYSYDKEIHESRTINASVVNAVHVIEKLLCVPPHLAKTVTRTLSFDVEKKYYAESEKFMRDPALSEDQRTYLIALFDCLTGNLFHHATLGRYTPYAEYVFDCLVCVIFFSVTLARMDDSKPSGPPKGVRAKRAVKTIEMQCNFMPNPSKK
;
A
#
# COMPACT_ATOMS: atom_id res chain seq x y z
N MET A 1 18.51 -15.42 -12.47
CA MET A 1 17.80 -14.55 -11.51
C MET A 1 18.59 -13.26 -11.39
N PRO A 2 18.17 -12.17 -12.05
CA PRO A 2 18.99 -10.96 -12.21
C PRO A 2 19.02 -10.01 -10.99
N HIS A 3 18.56 -10.42 -9.80
CA HIS A 3 18.45 -9.50 -8.64
C HIS A 3 19.15 -10.01 -7.38
N LYS A 4 20.38 -10.56 -7.49
CA LYS A 4 21.13 -11.07 -6.33
C LYS A 4 21.47 -9.99 -5.28
N ASP A 5 21.42 -8.70 -5.65
CA ASP A 5 21.94 -7.61 -4.81
C ASP A 5 20.88 -6.71 -4.16
N PHE A 6 19.59 -6.88 -4.48
CA PHE A 6 18.51 -6.09 -3.88
C PHE A 6 17.59 -6.95 -3.01
N PRO A 7 17.54 -6.73 -1.68
CA PRO A 7 16.74 -7.56 -0.80
C PRO A 7 15.24 -7.28 -1.02
N ILE A 8 14.46 -8.36 -1.07
CA ILE A 8 13.00 -8.31 -0.91
C ILE A 8 12.71 -7.64 0.43
N ARG A 9 11.76 -6.70 0.44
CA ARG A 9 11.31 -6.06 1.67
C ARG A 9 10.70 -7.13 2.60
N PRO A 10 11.12 -7.22 3.87
CA PRO A 10 10.59 -8.25 4.76
C PRO A 10 9.06 -8.18 4.86
N LEU A 11 8.40 -9.31 4.62
CA LEU A 11 6.96 -9.44 4.80
C LEU A 11 6.71 -10.03 6.19
N VAL A 12 5.99 -9.29 7.04
CA VAL A 12 5.73 -9.72 8.41
C VAL A 12 4.54 -10.67 8.48
N ARG A 13 3.48 -10.40 7.71
CA ARG A 13 2.26 -11.21 7.63
C ARG A 13 1.61 -11.08 6.27
N ALA A 14 0.76 -12.03 5.92
CA ALA A 14 -0.20 -11.91 4.83
C ALA A 14 -1.58 -12.38 5.30
N PHE A 15 -2.65 -11.88 4.72
CA PHE A 15 -3.99 -12.33 5.08
C PHE A 15 -4.98 -12.21 3.92
N ASP A 16 -6.08 -12.95 4.03
CA ASP A 16 -7.20 -12.90 3.10
C ASP A 16 -8.46 -12.42 3.85
N PRO A 17 -9.10 -11.30 3.46
CA PRO A 17 -10.27 -10.79 4.17
C PRO A 17 -11.55 -11.60 3.96
N VAL A 18 -11.63 -12.47 2.95
CA VAL A 18 -12.85 -13.20 2.57
C VAL A 18 -12.73 -14.71 2.77
N GLY A 19 -11.54 -15.26 2.62
CA GLY A 19 -11.28 -16.70 2.76
C GLY A 19 -11.41 -17.50 1.46
N PRO A 20 -11.26 -18.83 1.54
CA PRO A 20 -11.07 -19.70 0.37
C PRO A 20 -12.37 -20.06 -0.38
N ASP A 21 -13.54 -19.92 0.26
CA ASP A 21 -14.83 -20.37 -0.28
C ASP A 21 -15.51 -19.30 -1.16
N THR A 22 -14.77 -18.76 -2.13
CA THR A 22 -15.28 -17.73 -3.06
C THR A 22 -15.13 -18.12 -4.52
N LEU A 23 -15.84 -17.41 -5.41
CA LEU A 23 -15.60 -17.50 -6.85
C LEU A 23 -14.12 -17.22 -7.15
N GLY A 24 -13.54 -18.01 -8.06
CA GLY A 24 -12.20 -17.77 -8.56
C GLY A 24 -12.10 -16.45 -9.33
N PRO A 25 -10.90 -15.87 -9.45
CA PRO A 25 -10.69 -14.70 -10.29
C PRO A 25 -10.99 -15.02 -11.77
N PRO A 26 -11.28 -14.01 -12.59
CA PRO A 26 -11.43 -14.22 -14.02
C PRO A 26 -10.11 -14.66 -14.66
N ASP A 27 -10.19 -15.39 -15.77
CA ASP A 27 -9.01 -15.79 -16.54
C ASP A 27 -8.62 -14.66 -17.51
N LEU A 28 -7.71 -13.78 -17.08
CA LEU A 28 -7.25 -12.61 -17.85
C LEU A 28 -5.73 -12.66 -18.03
N ASP A 29 -5.26 -12.62 -19.28
CA ASP A 29 -3.83 -12.73 -19.60
C ASP A 29 -3.10 -11.39 -19.53
N PHE A 30 -3.09 -10.76 -18.34
CA PHE A 30 -2.31 -9.55 -18.09
C PHE A 30 -0.82 -9.74 -18.37
N ALA A 31 -0.32 -10.97 -18.26
CA ALA A 31 1.07 -11.28 -18.54
C ALA A 31 1.43 -11.03 -20.01
N SER A 32 0.55 -11.35 -20.96
CA SER A 32 0.79 -11.05 -22.38
C SER A 32 0.86 -9.55 -22.68
N LEU A 33 0.13 -8.73 -21.92
CA LEU A 33 0.11 -7.29 -22.12
C LEU A 33 1.33 -6.61 -21.50
N PHE A 34 1.68 -6.95 -20.27
CA PHE A 34 2.62 -6.17 -19.45
C PHE A 34 4.00 -6.82 -19.27
N ARG A 35 4.23 -8.03 -19.79
CA ARG A 35 5.55 -8.67 -19.69
C ARG A 35 6.58 -7.93 -20.52
N GLU A 36 7.57 -7.37 -19.85
CA GLU A 36 8.75 -6.78 -20.47
C GLU A 36 9.72 -7.90 -20.91
N THR A 37 10.19 -7.85 -22.16
CA THR A 37 11.14 -8.83 -22.71
C THR A 37 12.60 -8.47 -22.40
N ASN A 38 12.89 -7.18 -22.25
CA ASN A 38 14.21 -6.65 -21.96
C ASN A 38 14.15 -5.84 -20.67
N VAL A 39 14.20 -6.53 -19.52
CA VAL A 39 14.18 -5.89 -18.21
C VAL A 39 15.56 -5.33 -17.89
N PRO A 40 15.72 -4.00 -17.71
CA PRO A 40 16.99 -3.41 -17.30
C PRO A 40 17.47 -3.96 -15.95
N GLU A 41 18.78 -3.97 -15.73
CA GLU A 41 19.36 -4.41 -14.46
C GLU A 41 18.90 -3.54 -13.27
N ASP A 42 18.56 -2.28 -13.55
CA ASP A 42 18.12 -1.31 -12.57
C ASP A 42 16.59 -1.27 -12.38
N ALA A 43 15.83 -2.13 -13.08
CA ALA A 43 14.38 -2.27 -12.97
C ALA A 43 13.93 -2.68 -11.56
N PRO A 44 12.68 -2.38 -11.19
CA PRO A 44 12.10 -2.88 -9.94
C PRO A 44 12.03 -4.41 -9.91
N LEU A 45 12.02 -4.96 -8.70
CA LEU A 45 12.00 -6.40 -8.49
C LEU A 45 10.59 -6.96 -8.74
N THR A 46 10.45 -7.88 -9.69
CA THR A 46 9.21 -8.63 -9.88
C THR A 46 9.07 -9.70 -8.80
N LEU A 47 7.95 -9.66 -8.07
CA LEU A 47 7.57 -10.62 -7.04
C LEU A 47 6.36 -11.41 -7.50
N HIS A 48 6.34 -12.70 -7.20
CA HIS A 48 5.19 -13.57 -7.41
C HIS A 48 4.54 -13.87 -6.04
N PRO A 49 3.42 -13.23 -5.68
CA PRO A 49 2.88 -13.25 -4.31
C PRO A 49 2.63 -14.66 -3.76
N GLU A 50 2.12 -15.58 -4.58
CA GLU A 50 1.90 -16.98 -4.18
C GLU A 50 3.21 -17.68 -3.76
N GLN A 51 4.32 -17.39 -4.43
CA GLN A 51 5.65 -17.95 -4.08
C GLN A 51 6.17 -17.40 -2.75
N LEU A 52 5.61 -16.29 -2.27
CA LEU A 52 5.94 -15.67 -0.99
C LEU A 52 4.96 -16.08 0.13
N GLY A 53 3.94 -16.89 -0.19
CA GLY A 53 2.88 -17.29 0.74
C GLY A 53 1.79 -16.24 0.93
N VAL A 54 1.68 -15.27 0.00
CA VAL A 54 0.64 -14.22 0.05
C VAL A 54 -0.60 -14.71 -0.70
N PRO A 55 -1.81 -14.70 -0.09
CA PRO A 55 -3.05 -15.01 -0.79
C PRO A 55 -3.26 -14.07 -1.98
N TRP A 56 -3.51 -14.64 -3.16
CA TRP A 56 -3.49 -13.87 -4.41
C TRP A 56 -4.71 -14.15 -5.29
N HIS A 57 -5.90 -13.87 -4.74
CA HIS A 57 -7.19 -14.06 -5.41
C HIS A 57 -7.46 -12.95 -6.45
N THR A 58 -6.71 -12.95 -7.56
CA THR A 58 -6.80 -11.98 -8.65
C THR A 58 -6.25 -12.59 -9.94
N SER A 59 -6.51 -11.95 -11.08
CA SER A 59 -5.92 -12.32 -12.37
C SER A 59 -4.51 -11.74 -12.56
N PHE A 60 -4.05 -10.89 -11.63
CA PHE A 60 -2.74 -10.26 -11.74
C PHE A 60 -1.60 -11.26 -11.57
N PRO A 61 -0.61 -11.30 -12.48
CA PRO A 61 0.42 -12.33 -12.48
C PRO A 61 1.59 -12.06 -11.52
N TRP A 62 1.78 -10.81 -11.11
CA TRP A 62 2.88 -10.37 -10.24
C TRP A 62 2.59 -9.00 -9.63
N VAL A 63 3.49 -8.60 -8.73
CA VAL A 63 3.67 -7.22 -8.27
C VAL A 63 5.13 -6.82 -8.47
N ARG A 64 5.43 -5.53 -8.65
CA ARG A 64 6.80 -5.03 -8.67
C ARG A 64 7.12 -4.27 -7.38
N GLN A 65 8.35 -4.38 -6.90
CA GLN A 65 8.84 -3.72 -5.69
C GLN A 65 10.00 -2.79 -6.03
N SER A 66 9.95 -1.56 -5.51
CA SER A 66 11.11 -0.68 -5.54
C SER A 66 12.31 -1.26 -4.79
N LYS A 67 13.49 -1.07 -5.35
CA LYS A 67 14.77 -1.38 -4.69
C LYS A 67 15.15 -0.38 -3.59
N TRP A 68 14.47 0.76 -3.51
CA TRP A 68 14.80 1.87 -2.61
C TRP A 68 14.00 1.86 -1.31
N TRP A 69 13.43 0.71 -0.92
CA TRP A 69 12.53 0.64 0.24
C TRP A 69 13.22 1.01 1.55
N VAL A 70 14.52 0.69 1.72
CA VAL A 70 15.29 1.06 2.91
C VAL A 70 15.40 2.58 3.04
N GLN A 71 15.63 3.26 1.91
CA GLN A 71 15.74 4.72 1.87
C GLN A 71 14.38 5.38 2.10
N GLY A 72 13.31 4.84 1.50
CA GLY A 72 11.95 5.27 1.78
C GLY A 72 11.60 5.17 3.27
N GLU A 73 11.86 4.01 3.89
CA GLU A 73 11.61 3.79 5.31
C GLU A 73 12.40 4.78 6.17
N ALA A 74 13.69 4.97 5.89
CA ALA A 74 14.52 5.93 6.61
C ALA A 74 14.00 7.37 6.48
N ALA A 75 13.55 7.79 5.29
CA ALA A 75 13.00 9.12 5.05
C ALA A 75 11.66 9.33 5.80
N GLY A 76 10.80 8.31 5.85
CA GLY A 76 9.57 8.32 6.64
C GLY A 76 9.85 8.42 8.14
N ARG A 77 10.77 7.58 8.65
CA ARG A 77 11.21 7.60 10.07
C ARG A 77 11.84 8.93 10.47
N ASP A 78 12.63 9.53 9.60
CA ASP A 78 13.20 10.85 9.87
C ASP A 78 12.11 11.92 9.98
N LEU A 79 11.16 11.97 9.04
CA LEU A 79 10.09 12.97 9.05
C LEU A 79 9.16 12.83 10.26
N VAL A 80 8.66 11.63 10.56
CA VAL A 80 7.75 11.37 11.69
C VAL A 80 8.41 11.76 13.03
N ASN A 81 9.70 11.49 13.19
CA ASN A 81 10.45 11.84 14.40
C ASN A 81 10.68 13.35 14.50
N ARG A 82 10.99 14.02 13.39
CA ARG A 82 11.13 15.48 13.32
C ARG A 82 9.83 16.20 13.69
N ILE A 83 8.69 15.77 13.13
CA ILE A 83 7.36 16.32 13.47
C ILE A 83 7.04 16.06 14.95
N SER A 84 7.31 14.85 15.44
CA SER A 84 7.04 14.48 16.84
C SER A 84 7.86 15.27 17.86
N ALA A 85 9.03 15.77 17.46
CA ALA A 85 9.92 16.54 18.34
C ALA A 85 9.52 18.03 18.43
N ASP A 86 8.71 18.53 17.49
CA ASP A 86 8.22 19.90 17.52
C ASP A 86 7.23 20.11 18.68
N LYS A 87 7.07 21.36 19.10
CA LYS A 87 6.08 21.75 20.12
C LYS A 87 4.66 21.53 19.56
N ALA A 88 3.69 21.26 20.44
CA ALA A 88 2.29 21.08 20.04
C ALA A 88 1.74 22.27 19.21
N SER A 89 2.12 23.50 19.58
CA SER A 89 1.76 24.73 18.86
C SER A 89 2.36 24.85 17.44
N GLU A 90 3.37 24.05 17.11
CA GLU A 90 4.11 24.11 15.83
C GLU A 90 3.78 22.92 14.90
N ARG A 91 3.38 21.77 15.45
CA ARG A 91 3.13 20.54 14.70
C ARG A 91 1.65 20.24 14.45
N GLY A 92 0.75 20.94 15.16
CA GLY A 92 -0.67 20.59 15.17
C GLY A 92 -0.96 19.30 15.92
N ALA A 93 -2.14 18.75 15.67
CA ALA A 93 -2.60 17.47 16.19
C ALA A 93 -1.82 16.31 15.59
N LEU A 94 -1.59 15.30 16.43
CA LEU A 94 -1.06 13.99 16.06
C LEU A 94 -2.05 12.93 16.54
N PRO A 95 -2.02 11.71 15.99
CA PRO A 95 -2.78 10.60 16.52
C PRO A 95 -2.55 10.44 18.02
N VAL A 96 -3.61 10.17 18.78
CA VAL A 96 -3.59 10.17 20.25
C VAL A 96 -2.56 9.20 20.83
N GLU A 97 -2.25 8.11 20.12
CA GLU A 97 -1.20 7.14 20.46
C GLU A 97 0.18 7.77 20.62
N PHE A 98 0.43 8.94 19.99
CA PHE A 98 1.68 9.67 20.17
C PHE A 98 1.86 10.24 21.59
N MET A 99 0.79 10.28 22.38
CA MET A 99 0.78 10.86 23.73
C MET A 99 0.96 9.83 24.84
N ASP A 100 1.04 8.53 24.50
CA ASP A 100 1.17 7.45 25.48
C ASP A 100 2.19 6.38 25.06
N GLU A 101 2.21 5.26 25.79
CA GLU A 101 3.13 4.14 25.59
C GLU A 101 3.04 3.48 24.20
N ARG A 102 1.95 3.69 23.47
CA ARG A 102 1.71 3.18 22.11
C ARG A 102 2.46 3.97 21.04
N ARG A 103 3.08 5.11 21.39
CA ARG A 103 3.77 6.01 20.45
C ARG A 103 4.72 5.28 19.50
N LYS A 104 5.55 4.38 20.02
CA LYS A 104 6.52 3.64 19.19
C LYS A 104 5.80 2.76 18.15
N ALA A 105 4.82 1.98 18.59
CA ALA A 105 4.04 1.11 17.72
C ALA A 105 3.31 1.92 16.64
N LYS A 106 2.75 3.09 17.00
CA LYS A 106 2.08 3.96 16.02
C LYS A 106 3.04 4.56 14.99
N ILE A 107 4.25 4.96 15.41
CA ILE A 107 5.29 5.41 14.48
C ILE A 107 5.68 4.27 13.53
N ASP A 108 5.88 3.06 14.05
CA ASP A 108 6.24 1.89 13.25
C ASP A 108 5.12 1.57 12.23
N GLU A 109 3.85 1.61 12.64
CA GLU A 109 2.68 1.43 11.77
C GLU A 109 2.60 2.49 10.66
N LEU A 110 2.66 3.78 10.99
CA LEU A 110 2.57 4.87 10.01
C LEU A 110 3.70 4.82 8.98
N VAL A 111 4.92 4.49 9.41
CA VAL A 111 6.07 4.34 8.52
C VAL A 111 5.92 3.11 7.64
N GLU A 112 5.49 1.98 8.22
CA GLU A 112 5.21 0.73 7.49
C GLU A 112 4.20 0.98 6.36
N ASP A 113 3.09 1.63 6.68
CA ASP A 113 2.03 1.98 5.74
C ASP A 113 2.56 2.85 4.60
N ALA A 114 3.22 3.95 4.95
CA ALA A 114 3.74 4.90 3.97
C ALA A 114 4.79 4.28 3.04
N VAL A 115 5.77 3.53 3.58
CA VAL A 115 6.83 2.94 2.76
C VAL A 115 6.29 1.78 1.94
N SER A 116 5.42 0.93 2.50
CA SER A 116 4.80 -0.19 1.78
C SER A 116 4.02 0.32 0.57
N CYS A 117 3.20 1.35 0.77
CA CYS A 117 2.46 1.98 -0.31
C CYS A 117 3.41 2.59 -1.36
N ALA A 118 4.43 3.36 -0.94
CA ALA A 118 5.37 3.99 -1.87
C ALA A 118 6.11 2.98 -2.77
N VAL A 119 6.58 1.87 -2.20
CA VAL A 119 7.48 0.94 -2.90
C VAL A 119 6.77 -0.07 -3.77
N TYR A 120 5.51 -0.40 -3.48
CA TYR A 120 4.73 -1.32 -4.29
C TYR A 120 3.90 -0.60 -5.35
N LEU A 121 3.38 0.61 -5.08
CA LEU A 121 2.59 1.34 -6.07
C LEU A 121 3.49 2.11 -7.05
N TYR A 122 4.65 2.62 -6.62
CA TYR A 122 5.55 3.41 -7.47
C TYR A 122 6.92 2.76 -7.63
N PRO A 123 7.00 1.46 -8.00
CA PRO A 123 8.20 0.65 -7.85
C PRO A 123 9.36 1.14 -8.73
N SER A 124 9.06 1.70 -9.90
CA SER A 124 10.02 2.24 -10.87
C SER A 124 10.58 3.63 -10.50
N SER A 125 10.12 4.23 -9.40
CA SER A 125 10.55 5.57 -9.00
C SER A 125 12.04 5.61 -8.63
N SER A 126 12.67 6.75 -8.90
CA SER A 126 14.03 7.02 -8.43
C SER A 126 14.10 7.02 -6.89
N ARG A 127 15.32 6.88 -6.35
CA ARG A 127 15.55 6.93 -4.90
C ARG A 127 14.92 8.17 -4.26
N THR A 128 15.23 9.35 -4.77
CA THR A 128 14.72 10.62 -4.25
C THR A 128 13.20 10.68 -4.31
N ARG A 129 12.59 10.19 -5.40
CA ARG A 129 11.13 10.16 -5.55
C ARG A 129 10.48 9.19 -4.55
N ILE A 130 11.08 8.03 -4.27
CA ILE A 130 10.61 7.11 -3.22
C ILE A 130 10.67 7.75 -1.83
N GLU A 131 11.78 8.42 -1.50
CA GLU A 131 11.93 9.13 -0.21
C GLU A 131 10.81 10.19 -0.04
N LEU A 132 10.57 11.00 -1.08
CA LEU A 132 9.54 12.05 -1.05
C LEU A 132 8.11 11.51 -1.10
N LEU A 133 7.83 10.47 -1.89
CA LEU A 133 6.51 9.82 -1.94
C LEU A 133 6.19 9.15 -0.62
N THR A 134 7.17 8.52 0.04
CA THR A 134 6.99 7.95 1.39
C THR A 134 6.62 9.04 2.39
N GLN A 135 7.31 10.19 2.36
CA GLN A 135 6.99 11.33 3.21
C GLN A 135 5.60 11.92 2.91
N ALA A 136 5.21 12.00 1.63
CA ALA A 136 3.89 12.47 1.24
C ALA A 136 2.77 11.55 1.75
N LEU A 137 2.92 10.23 1.56
CA LEU A 137 1.98 9.22 2.04
C LEU A 137 1.88 9.23 3.57
N LEU A 138 3.01 9.38 4.26
CA LEU A 138 3.04 9.53 5.72
C LEU A 138 2.20 10.72 6.19
N LEU A 139 2.25 11.87 5.49
CA LEU A 139 1.43 13.03 5.81
C LEU A 139 -0.07 12.78 5.58
N LEU A 140 -0.42 12.00 4.55
CA LEU A 140 -1.80 11.58 4.31
C LEU A 140 -2.31 10.71 5.45
N TYR A 141 -1.59 9.65 5.83
CA TYR A 141 -1.98 8.78 6.94
C TYR A 141 -2.04 9.53 8.28
N PHE A 142 -1.11 10.46 8.52
CA PHE A 142 -1.17 11.34 9.68
C PHE A 142 -2.45 12.15 9.75
N HIS A 143 -2.85 12.74 8.62
CA HIS A 143 -4.05 13.54 8.55
C HIS A 143 -5.29 12.67 8.75
N ASP A 144 -5.37 11.55 8.03
CA ASP A 144 -6.49 10.62 8.04
C ASP A 144 -6.77 10.08 9.46
N ASP A 145 -5.74 9.58 10.15
CA ASP A 145 -5.88 9.04 11.52
C ASP A 145 -6.38 10.06 12.56
N VAL A 146 -6.13 11.36 12.34
CA VAL A 146 -6.65 12.44 13.19
C VAL A 146 -8.10 12.77 12.79
N MET A 147 -8.41 12.74 11.50
CA MET A 147 -9.75 13.07 10.99
C MET A 147 -10.80 11.98 11.28
N GLU A 148 -10.40 10.71 11.29
CA GLU A 148 -11.32 9.57 11.50
C GLU A 148 -11.82 9.45 12.95
N ARG A 149 -11.23 10.19 13.89
CA ARG A 149 -11.67 10.24 15.29
C ARG A 149 -12.57 11.45 15.50
N GLY A 150 -13.82 11.19 15.87
CA GLY A 150 -14.81 12.25 16.08
C GLY A 150 -14.39 13.32 17.10
N GLU A 151 -13.51 12.99 18.05
CA GLU A 151 -12.98 13.96 19.03
C GLU A 151 -11.93 14.92 18.47
N THR A 152 -11.17 14.51 17.44
CA THR A 152 -10.04 15.29 16.90
C THR A 152 -10.26 15.79 15.47
N GLN A 153 -11.43 15.53 14.86
CA GLN A 153 -11.74 15.90 13.47
C GLN A 153 -11.57 17.40 13.17
N ASP A 154 -11.78 18.26 14.17
CA ASP A 154 -11.70 19.72 14.02
C ASP A 154 -10.29 20.26 14.29
N GLU A 155 -9.34 19.42 14.72
CA GLU A 155 -7.99 19.84 15.08
C GLU A 155 -7.08 19.98 13.85
N THR A 156 -6.32 21.07 13.76
CA THR A 156 -5.35 21.32 12.68
C THR A 156 -4.18 20.34 12.75
N THR A 157 -3.83 19.69 11.64
CA THR A 157 -2.68 18.79 11.50
C THR A 157 -1.53 19.50 10.78
N VAL A 158 -0.33 18.91 10.83
CA VAL A 158 0.82 19.43 10.08
C VAL A 158 0.59 19.47 8.55
N ALA A 159 -0.28 18.61 8.03
CA ALA A 159 -0.60 18.54 6.60
C ALA A 159 -1.46 19.73 6.11
N ASP A 160 -2.15 20.43 7.01
CA ASP A 160 -2.97 21.62 6.68
C ASP A 160 -2.15 22.77 6.08
N ASP A 161 -0.83 22.78 6.30
CA ASP A 161 0.10 23.71 5.66
C ASP A 161 0.02 23.67 4.12
N PHE A 162 -0.34 22.52 3.53
CA PHE A 162 -0.47 22.37 2.07
C PHE A 162 -1.80 22.87 1.52
N VAL A 163 -2.81 23.14 2.36
CA VAL A 163 -4.09 23.73 1.90
C VAL A 163 -3.86 25.11 1.28
N THR A 164 -2.96 25.90 1.88
CA THR A 164 -2.62 27.25 1.39
C THR A 164 -1.43 27.25 0.44
N MET A 165 -0.76 26.11 0.26
CA MET A 165 0.51 25.99 -0.46
C MET A 165 1.62 26.92 0.06
N GLN A 166 1.50 27.38 1.30
CA GLN A 166 2.47 28.25 1.98
C GLN A 166 2.80 27.63 3.35
N PRO A 167 3.58 26.53 3.37
CA PRO A 167 3.85 25.83 4.61
C PRO A 167 4.52 26.77 5.61
N LYS A 168 4.06 26.73 6.87
CA LYS A 168 4.58 27.54 7.97
C LYS A 168 5.55 26.73 8.82
N ASN A 169 5.23 25.46 9.06
CA ASN A 169 6.07 24.52 9.77
C ASN A 169 7.40 24.32 9.02
N LYS A 170 8.52 24.32 9.76
CA LYS A 170 9.87 24.24 9.19
C LYS A 170 10.13 22.94 8.41
N HIS A 171 9.55 21.82 8.85
CA HIS A 171 9.69 20.54 8.17
C HIS A 171 8.83 20.49 6.91
N MET A 172 7.64 21.09 6.94
CA MET A 172 6.78 21.18 5.75
C MET A 172 7.38 22.11 4.69
N LYS A 173 8.01 23.22 5.11
CA LYS A 173 8.80 24.08 4.21
C LYS A 173 9.95 23.32 3.56
N ARG A 174 10.67 22.52 4.35
CA ARG A 174 11.76 21.70 3.84
C ARG A 174 11.25 20.66 2.83
N PHE A 175 10.22 19.90 3.18
CA PHE A 175 9.61 18.92 2.28
C PHE A 175 9.10 19.57 0.98
N TYR A 176 8.41 20.71 1.09
CA TYR A 176 7.98 21.50 -0.07
C TYR A 176 9.15 21.84 -0.99
N ASN A 177 10.24 22.39 -0.44
CA ASN A 177 11.41 22.77 -1.22
C ASN A 177 12.06 21.54 -1.87
N GLU A 178 12.23 20.44 -1.12
CA GLU A 178 12.81 19.19 -1.64
C GLU A 178 11.97 18.60 -2.79
N VAL A 179 10.63 18.69 -2.72
CA VAL A 179 9.74 18.29 -3.82
C VAL A 179 9.91 19.19 -5.05
N MET A 180 9.96 20.51 -4.85
CA MET A 180 10.13 21.49 -5.94
C MET A 180 11.51 21.41 -6.60
N GLU A 181 12.56 21.12 -5.81
CA GLU A 181 13.92 20.90 -6.29
C GLU A 181 14.04 19.57 -7.06
N CYS A 182 13.35 18.53 -6.59
CA CYS A 182 13.32 17.22 -7.26
C CYS A 182 12.64 17.31 -8.63
N ASP A 183 11.50 18.00 -8.73
CA ASP A 183 10.80 18.19 -10.00
C ASP A 183 9.93 19.46 -10.00
N PRO A 184 10.37 20.55 -10.65
CA PRO A 184 9.62 21.80 -10.67
C PRO A 184 8.37 21.74 -11.56
N ILE A 185 8.21 20.71 -12.39
CA ILE A 185 7.06 20.53 -13.30
C ILE A 185 5.98 19.68 -12.63
N LEU A 186 6.36 18.52 -12.08
CA LEU A 186 5.43 17.57 -11.46
C LEU A 186 5.22 17.80 -9.97
N GLY A 187 6.24 18.30 -9.26
CA GLY A 187 6.19 18.58 -7.82
C GLY A 187 5.03 19.46 -7.38
N PRO A 188 4.70 20.56 -8.08
CA PRO A 188 3.52 21.38 -7.74
C PRO A 188 2.21 20.59 -7.76
N GLY A 189 2.07 19.62 -8.66
CA GLY A 189 0.89 18.75 -8.77
C GLY A 189 0.75 17.86 -7.54
N LEU A 190 1.84 17.21 -7.12
CA LEU A 190 1.88 16.37 -5.92
C LEU A 190 1.51 17.17 -4.66
N LEU A 191 2.14 18.33 -4.45
CA LEU A 191 1.90 19.17 -3.28
C LEU A 191 0.46 19.70 -3.22
N ARG A 192 -0.10 20.14 -4.36
CA ARG A 192 -1.51 20.54 -4.45
C ARG A 192 -2.44 19.38 -4.12
N ALA A 193 -2.12 18.17 -4.55
CA ALA A 193 -2.94 17.00 -4.28
C ALA A 193 -2.99 16.65 -2.78
N ILE A 194 -1.90 16.86 -2.03
CA ILE A 194 -1.91 16.77 -0.55
C ILE A 194 -2.89 17.80 0.03
N GLY A 195 -2.80 19.07 -0.39
CA GLY A 195 -3.70 20.12 0.07
C GLY A 195 -5.17 19.88 -0.26
N LEU A 196 -5.46 19.28 -1.43
CA LEU A 196 -6.82 18.88 -1.83
C LEU A 196 -7.35 17.76 -0.95
N PHE A 197 -6.54 16.74 -0.66
CA PHE A 197 -6.91 15.65 0.25
C PHE A 197 -7.25 16.19 1.64
N VAL A 198 -6.37 17.02 2.20
CA VAL A 198 -6.60 17.65 3.52
C VAL A 198 -7.87 18.50 3.51
N SER A 199 -8.06 19.31 2.47
CA SER A 199 -9.28 20.14 2.33
C SER A 199 -10.55 19.29 2.21
N ALA A 200 -10.50 18.13 1.56
CA ALA A 200 -11.62 17.21 1.44
C ALA A 200 -11.93 16.55 2.79
N GLY A 201 -10.89 16.11 3.51
CA GLY A 201 -10.99 15.58 4.88
C GLY A 201 -11.68 16.56 5.83
N ARG A 202 -11.35 17.85 5.75
CA ARG A 202 -12.02 18.92 6.53
C ARG A 202 -13.47 19.17 6.16
N LYS A 203 -13.82 18.92 4.91
CA LYS A 203 -15.19 19.06 4.41
C LYS A 203 -16.01 17.80 4.69
N LYS A 204 -15.45 16.78 5.37
CA LYS A 204 -16.22 15.60 5.81
C LYS A 204 -17.40 16.07 6.64
N SER A 205 -18.54 16.08 5.96
CA SER A 205 -19.82 16.43 6.52
C SER A 205 -20.22 15.38 7.56
N PRO A 206 -21.06 15.72 8.54
CA PRO A 206 -21.79 14.76 9.38
C PRO A 206 -22.81 13.91 8.58
N PHE A 207 -22.49 13.48 7.35
CA PHE A 207 -23.22 12.46 6.62
C PHE A 207 -22.95 11.12 7.29
N LYS A 208 -23.70 10.90 8.37
CA LYS A 208 -23.89 9.64 9.05
C LYS A 208 -23.97 8.51 8.02
N GLN A 209 -23.21 7.46 8.31
CA GLN A 209 -22.84 6.30 7.48
C GLN A 209 -24.03 5.39 7.12
N ASP A 210 -25.25 5.89 7.22
CA ASP A 210 -26.51 5.15 7.12
C ASP A 210 -27.40 5.63 5.95
N LYS A 211 -26.87 6.43 5.00
CA LYS A 211 -27.70 7.16 4.03
C LYS A 211 -27.44 6.88 2.56
N TYR A 212 -26.47 6.06 2.19
CA TYR A 212 -26.30 5.70 0.78
C TYR A 212 -27.49 4.83 0.34
N ALA A 213 -28.32 5.35 -0.55
CA ALA A 213 -29.45 4.61 -1.11
C ALA A 213 -29.00 3.58 -2.15
N THR A 214 -27.81 3.79 -2.72
CA THR A 214 -27.20 2.89 -3.70
C THR A 214 -25.70 2.78 -3.50
N LEU A 215 -25.09 1.71 -4.02
CA LEU A 215 -23.64 1.58 -4.06
C LEU A 215 -22.99 2.66 -4.95
N ALA A 216 -23.68 3.13 -6.00
CA ALA A 216 -23.17 4.18 -6.88
C ALA A 216 -22.95 5.51 -6.12
N GLU A 217 -23.92 5.90 -5.28
CA GLU A 217 -23.79 7.08 -4.41
C GLU A 217 -22.59 6.95 -3.44
N TYR A 218 -22.35 5.74 -2.91
CA TYR A 218 -21.18 5.46 -2.09
C TYR A 218 -19.88 5.63 -2.88
N VAL A 219 -19.80 5.03 -4.08
CA VAL A 219 -18.61 5.13 -4.95
C VAL A 219 -18.30 6.57 -5.31
N ASP A 220 -19.31 7.38 -5.66
CA ASP A 220 -19.13 8.79 -6.01
C ASP A 220 -18.54 9.59 -4.84
N TYR A 221 -19.02 9.33 -3.61
CA TYR A 221 -18.44 9.91 -2.40
C TYR A 221 -17.00 9.44 -2.18
N ARG A 222 -16.78 8.12 -2.21
CA ARG A 222 -15.52 7.49 -1.82
C ARG A 222 -14.37 7.83 -2.79
N ARG A 223 -14.65 8.17 -4.05
CA ARG A 223 -13.64 8.69 -5.01
C ARG A 223 -12.92 9.94 -4.52
N HIS A 224 -13.61 10.82 -3.80
CA HIS A 224 -12.98 12.02 -3.23
C HIS A 224 -12.23 11.71 -1.94
N ASP A 225 -12.77 10.77 -1.16
CA ASP A 225 -12.22 10.36 0.14
C ASP A 225 -10.93 9.53 0.00
N ILE A 226 -10.82 8.67 -1.03
CA ILE A 226 -9.65 7.82 -1.28
C ILE A 226 -8.41 8.58 -1.82
N ALA A 227 -8.45 9.92 -1.82
CA ALA A 227 -7.37 10.75 -2.32
C ALA A 227 -7.04 10.57 -3.82
N LYS A 228 -8.04 10.34 -4.70
CA LYS A 228 -7.82 10.20 -6.16
C LYS A 228 -6.85 11.24 -6.75
N PRO A 229 -6.97 12.56 -6.48
CA PRO A 229 -6.03 13.53 -7.02
C PRO A 229 -4.57 13.26 -6.63
N PHE A 230 -4.34 12.76 -5.42
CA PHE A 230 -3.02 12.38 -4.93
C PHE A 230 -2.51 11.13 -5.63
N MET A 231 -3.34 10.09 -5.73
CA MET A 231 -2.97 8.84 -6.39
C MET A 231 -2.45 9.07 -7.82
N VAL A 232 -3.17 9.86 -8.62
CA VAL A 232 -2.77 10.21 -10.00
C VAL A 232 -1.52 11.09 -10.02
N ALA A 233 -1.45 12.12 -9.16
CA ALA A 233 -0.28 12.99 -9.08
C ALA A 233 1.00 12.22 -8.66
N ALA A 234 0.86 11.24 -7.77
CA ALA A 234 1.94 10.39 -7.30
C ALA A 234 2.45 9.42 -8.38
N ILE A 235 1.59 8.89 -9.25
CA ILE A 235 2.01 8.10 -10.43
C ILE A 235 2.90 8.96 -11.33
N ARG A 236 2.41 10.15 -11.68
CA ARG A 236 3.15 11.08 -12.56
C ARG A 236 4.47 11.48 -11.91
N PHE A 237 4.44 11.91 -10.66
CA PHE A 237 5.64 12.26 -9.91
C PHE A 237 6.60 11.07 -9.78
N GLY A 238 6.12 9.85 -9.54
CA GLY A 238 6.96 8.65 -9.39
C GLY A 238 7.69 8.28 -10.68
N THR A 239 6.97 8.27 -11.80
CA THR A 239 7.55 8.01 -13.13
C THR A 239 8.52 9.09 -13.59
N GLY A 240 8.30 10.35 -13.17
CA GLY A 240 9.13 11.49 -13.56
C GLY A 240 9.03 11.86 -15.04
N ILE A 241 8.04 11.31 -15.76
CA ILE A 241 7.79 11.60 -17.17
C ILE A 241 6.86 12.81 -17.25
N HIS A 242 7.24 13.77 -18.12
CA HIS A 242 6.55 15.04 -18.25
C HIS A 242 5.48 14.96 -19.34
N HIS A 243 4.35 14.32 -19.01
CA HIS A 243 3.21 14.28 -19.92
C HIS A 243 2.41 15.59 -19.89
N THR A 244 1.98 16.04 -21.07
CA THR A 244 0.95 17.08 -21.20
C THR A 244 -0.44 16.53 -20.82
N PRO A 245 -1.41 17.39 -20.45
CA PRO A 245 -2.79 16.95 -20.21
C PRO A 245 -3.38 16.15 -21.37
N GLU A 246 -3.06 16.51 -22.62
CA GLU A 246 -3.54 15.84 -23.83
C GLU A 246 -2.94 14.45 -24.01
N GLN A 247 -1.69 14.25 -23.58
CA GLN A 247 -1.03 12.94 -23.65
C GLN A 247 -1.60 11.94 -22.65
N ILE A 248 -2.11 12.42 -21.50
CA ILE A 248 -2.69 11.56 -20.45
C ILE A 248 -4.21 11.42 -20.55
N ALA A 249 -4.91 12.38 -21.17
CA ALA A 249 -6.37 12.34 -21.30
C ALA A 249 -6.93 11.01 -21.82
N PRO A 250 -6.28 10.29 -22.77
CA PRO A 250 -6.76 8.99 -23.21
C PRO A 250 -6.83 7.92 -22.10
N PHE A 251 -6.04 8.05 -21.03
CA PHE A 251 -5.98 7.07 -19.93
C PHE A 251 -6.95 7.36 -18.79
N GLU A 252 -7.82 8.37 -18.90
CA GLU A 252 -8.76 8.75 -17.84
C GLU A 252 -9.63 7.57 -17.36
N GLU A 253 -10.13 6.74 -18.27
CA GLU A 253 -10.91 5.55 -17.92
C GLU A 253 -10.08 4.52 -17.12
N LEU A 254 -8.80 4.33 -17.48
CA LEU A 254 -7.90 3.44 -16.74
C LEU A 254 -7.57 4.00 -15.36
N GLU A 255 -7.41 5.31 -15.23
CA GLU A 255 -7.24 5.97 -13.93
C GLU A 255 -8.47 5.77 -13.04
N GLU A 256 -9.67 5.91 -13.59
CA GLU A 256 -10.93 5.66 -12.87
C GLU A 256 -11.07 4.20 -12.43
N LEU A 257 -10.74 3.25 -13.31
CA LEU A 257 -10.78 1.83 -12.99
C LEU A 257 -9.73 1.46 -11.93
N TYR A 258 -8.53 2.04 -12.00
CA TYR A 258 -7.49 1.88 -10.98
C TYR A 258 -7.96 2.40 -9.61
N VAL A 259 -8.51 3.61 -9.55
CA VAL A 259 -9.02 4.20 -8.31
C VAL A 259 -10.18 3.38 -7.75
N LEU A 260 -11.11 2.95 -8.60
CA LEU A 260 -12.23 2.11 -8.21
C LEU A 260 -11.78 0.76 -7.64
N HIS A 261 -10.82 0.09 -8.30
CA HIS A 261 -10.25 -1.15 -7.79
C HIS A 261 -9.55 -0.91 -6.45
N SER A 262 -8.72 0.12 -6.36
CA SER A 262 -7.97 0.43 -5.15
C SER A 262 -8.86 0.69 -3.94
N MET A 263 -9.96 1.41 -4.17
CA MET A 263 -11.01 1.64 -3.19
C MET A 263 -11.67 0.33 -2.73
N LEU A 264 -12.11 -0.53 -3.66
CA LEU A 264 -12.75 -1.80 -3.31
C LEU A 264 -11.80 -2.72 -2.53
N ILE A 265 -10.52 -2.75 -2.91
CA ILE A 265 -9.48 -3.50 -2.19
C ILE A 265 -9.26 -2.90 -0.80
N ASN A 266 -9.11 -1.58 -0.68
CA ASN A 266 -8.96 -0.93 0.63
C ASN A 266 -10.13 -1.30 1.54
N ASP A 267 -11.36 -1.04 1.09
CA ASP A 267 -12.58 -1.32 1.85
C ASP A 267 -12.68 -2.80 2.26
N LEU A 268 -12.31 -3.72 1.36
CA LEU A 268 -12.35 -5.15 1.64
C LEU A 268 -11.35 -5.56 2.73
N TYR A 269 -10.12 -5.05 2.68
CA TYR A 269 -9.06 -5.39 3.62
C TYR A 269 -9.15 -4.60 4.94
N SER A 270 -9.74 -3.41 4.94
CA SER A 270 -9.90 -2.55 6.11
C SER A 270 -11.19 -2.79 6.89
N TYR A 271 -12.18 -3.48 6.31
CA TYR A 271 -13.51 -3.63 6.89
C TYR A 271 -13.52 -4.07 8.36
N ASP A 272 -12.81 -5.14 8.71
CA ASP A 272 -12.84 -5.67 10.09
C ASP A 272 -12.22 -4.68 11.09
N LYS A 273 -11.19 -3.94 10.68
CA LYS A 273 -10.58 -2.85 11.46
C LYS A 273 -11.59 -1.72 11.67
N GLU A 274 -12.23 -1.24 10.60
CA GLU A 274 -13.17 -0.11 10.68
C GLU A 274 -14.42 -0.46 11.51
N ILE A 275 -14.91 -1.69 11.41
CA ILE A 275 -16.00 -2.18 12.26
C ILE A 275 -15.55 -2.28 13.72
N HIS A 276 -14.30 -2.67 13.99
CA HIS A 276 -13.76 -2.65 15.34
C HIS A 276 -13.66 -1.23 15.89
N GLU A 277 -13.06 -0.30 15.14
CA GLU A 277 -12.83 1.09 15.55
C GLU A 277 -14.14 1.87 15.73
N SER A 278 -15.15 1.63 14.89
CA SER A 278 -16.48 2.22 15.11
C SER A 278 -17.13 1.80 16.41
N ARG A 279 -16.83 0.59 16.91
CA ARG A 279 -17.35 0.08 18.19
C ARG A 279 -16.52 0.52 19.39
N THR A 280 -15.21 0.73 19.23
CA THR A 280 -14.30 1.00 20.36
C THR A 280 -13.97 2.48 20.54
N ILE A 281 -13.84 3.23 19.44
CA ILE A 281 -13.44 4.64 19.45
C ILE A 281 -14.42 5.53 18.69
N ASN A 282 -15.60 5.01 18.35
CA ASN A 282 -16.66 5.73 17.62
C ASN A 282 -16.14 6.36 16.31
N ALA A 283 -15.22 5.66 15.65
CA ALA A 283 -14.72 6.02 14.33
C ALA A 283 -15.79 5.84 13.25
N SER A 284 -15.62 6.53 12.12
CA SER A 284 -16.52 6.39 10.99
C SER A 284 -16.30 5.11 10.18
N VAL A 285 -17.37 4.42 9.80
CA VAL A 285 -17.33 3.30 8.83
C VAL A 285 -17.66 3.82 7.43
N VAL A 286 -16.64 4.05 6.62
CA VAL A 286 -16.78 4.43 5.20
C VAL A 286 -16.29 3.26 4.36
N ASN A 287 -17.17 2.30 4.12
CA ASN A 287 -16.76 1.00 3.58
C ASN A 287 -17.81 0.37 2.66
N ALA A 288 -17.41 -0.04 1.46
CA ALA A 288 -18.27 -0.72 0.49
C ALA A 288 -18.89 -2.00 1.04
N VAL A 289 -18.13 -2.81 1.80
CA VAL A 289 -18.64 -4.04 2.42
C VAL A 289 -19.80 -3.70 3.35
N HIS A 290 -19.62 -2.68 4.20
CA HIS A 290 -20.68 -2.25 5.12
C HIS A 290 -21.93 -1.75 4.38
N VAL A 291 -21.74 -0.94 3.33
CA VAL A 291 -22.85 -0.46 2.50
C VAL A 291 -23.59 -1.63 1.85
N ILE A 292 -22.87 -2.63 1.33
CA ILE A 292 -23.46 -3.81 0.70
C ILE A 292 -24.25 -4.66 1.72
N GLU A 293 -23.74 -4.85 2.93
CA GLU A 293 -24.48 -5.53 4.01
C GLU A 293 -25.84 -4.87 4.24
N LYS A 294 -25.88 -3.54 4.31
CA LYS A 294 -27.09 -2.76 4.56
C LYS A 294 -28.05 -2.79 3.38
N LEU A 295 -27.55 -2.59 2.16
CA LEU A 295 -28.38 -2.53 0.96
C LEU A 295 -28.99 -3.89 0.60
N LEU A 296 -28.24 -4.98 0.79
CA LEU A 296 -28.68 -6.33 0.42
C LEU A 296 -29.23 -7.15 1.59
N CYS A 297 -29.14 -6.64 2.82
CA CYS A 297 -29.52 -7.35 4.05
C CYS A 297 -28.81 -8.71 4.19
N VAL A 298 -27.51 -8.74 3.91
CA VAL A 298 -26.68 -9.96 3.96
C VAL A 298 -25.63 -9.88 5.07
N PRO A 299 -25.17 -11.02 5.62
CA PRO A 299 -24.08 -11.05 6.58
C PRO A 299 -22.73 -10.58 5.98
N PRO A 300 -21.77 -10.13 6.83
CA PRO A 300 -20.47 -9.61 6.39
C PRO A 300 -19.73 -10.48 5.38
N HIS A 301 -19.64 -11.80 5.60
CA HIS A 301 -18.90 -12.69 4.70
C HIS A 301 -19.46 -12.72 3.27
N LEU A 302 -20.79 -12.61 3.11
CA LEU A 302 -21.41 -12.51 1.79
C LEU A 302 -21.16 -11.13 1.18
N ALA A 303 -21.25 -10.05 1.97
CA ALA A 303 -20.93 -8.71 1.48
C ALA A 303 -19.47 -8.61 1.01
N LYS A 304 -18.52 -9.18 1.75
CA LYS A 304 -17.11 -9.30 1.35
C LYS A 304 -16.94 -10.07 0.04
N THR A 305 -17.67 -11.18 -0.13
CA THR A 305 -17.69 -11.95 -1.39
C THR A 305 -18.21 -11.12 -2.56
N VAL A 306 -19.27 -10.34 -2.34
CA VAL A 306 -19.82 -9.43 -3.36
C VAL A 306 -18.80 -8.34 -3.71
N THR A 307 -18.18 -7.70 -2.73
CA THR A 307 -17.14 -6.67 -2.94
C THR A 307 -15.95 -7.23 -3.74
N ARG A 308 -15.46 -8.43 -3.42
CA ARG A 308 -14.42 -9.13 -4.21
C ARG A 308 -14.88 -9.41 -5.64
N THR A 309 -16.13 -9.82 -5.82
CA THR A 309 -16.66 -10.07 -7.17
C THR A 309 -16.74 -8.77 -7.98
N LEU A 310 -17.08 -7.64 -7.35
CA LEU A 310 -17.02 -6.33 -7.99
C LEU A 310 -15.60 -5.95 -8.40
N SER A 311 -14.58 -6.24 -7.58
CA SER A 311 -13.19 -5.97 -7.99
C SER A 311 -12.77 -6.79 -9.21
N PHE A 312 -13.26 -8.03 -9.36
CA PHE A 312 -13.05 -8.83 -10.58
C PHE A 312 -13.69 -8.21 -11.83
N ASP A 313 -14.87 -7.60 -11.70
CA ASP A 313 -15.49 -6.91 -12.83
C ASP A 313 -14.72 -5.64 -13.22
N VAL A 314 -14.09 -4.97 -12.25
CA VAL A 314 -13.15 -3.88 -12.52
C VAL A 314 -11.90 -4.40 -13.22
N GLU A 315 -11.33 -5.53 -12.79
CA GLU A 315 -10.18 -6.16 -13.46
C GLU A 315 -10.47 -6.50 -14.93
N LYS A 316 -11.64 -7.05 -15.24
CA LYS A 316 -12.06 -7.34 -16.63
C LYS A 316 -12.10 -6.08 -17.49
N LYS A 317 -12.68 -5.00 -16.97
CA LYS A 317 -12.75 -3.71 -17.68
C LYS A 317 -11.36 -3.11 -17.86
N TYR A 318 -10.54 -3.13 -16.82
CA TYR A 318 -9.17 -2.62 -16.85
C TYR A 318 -8.32 -3.39 -17.87
N TYR A 319 -8.45 -4.71 -17.91
CA TYR A 319 -7.80 -5.57 -18.91
C TYR A 319 -8.21 -5.17 -20.34
N ALA A 320 -9.52 -5.08 -20.61
CA ALA A 320 -10.03 -4.74 -21.93
C ALA A 320 -9.56 -3.36 -22.40
N GLU A 321 -9.51 -2.39 -21.49
CA GLU A 321 -9.02 -1.04 -21.82
C GLU A 321 -7.50 -1.02 -22.02
N SER A 322 -6.74 -1.70 -21.17
CA SER A 322 -5.28 -1.86 -21.32
C SER A 322 -4.91 -2.54 -22.64
N GLU A 323 -5.67 -3.55 -23.05
CA GLU A 323 -5.43 -4.29 -24.29
C GLU A 323 -5.54 -3.39 -25.53
N LYS A 324 -6.50 -2.45 -25.55
CA LYS A 324 -6.66 -1.47 -26.64
C LYS A 324 -5.40 -0.63 -26.82
N PHE A 325 -4.86 -0.11 -25.73
CA PHE A 325 -3.67 0.74 -25.77
C PHE A 325 -2.39 -0.07 -26.04
N MET A 326 -2.19 -1.20 -25.35
CA MET A 326 -0.95 -1.98 -25.47
C MET A 326 -0.74 -2.57 -26.87
N ARG A 327 -1.83 -2.79 -27.62
CA ARG A 327 -1.81 -3.26 -29.01
C ARG A 327 -1.77 -2.12 -30.04
N ASP A 328 -1.94 -0.86 -29.62
CA ASP A 328 -1.88 0.28 -30.53
C ASP A 328 -0.42 0.58 -30.92
N PRO A 329 -0.03 0.46 -32.21
CA PRO A 329 1.31 0.80 -32.66
C PRO A 329 1.63 2.30 -32.53
N ALA A 330 0.62 3.16 -32.35
CA ALA A 330 0.81 4.60 -32.15
C ALA A 330 1.12 4.99 -30.69
N LEU A 331 1.06 4.04 -29.75
CA LEU A 331 1.35 4.30 -28.34
C LEU A 331 2.82 4.72 -28.16
N SER A 332 3.06 5.94 -27.68
CA SER A 332 4.42 6.42 -27.43
C SER A 332 5.09 5.69 -26.25
N GLU A 333 6.42 5.76 -26.15
CA GLU A 333 7.17 5.18 -25.02
C GLU A 333 6.76 5.80 -23.67
N ASP A 334 6.55 7.11 -23.64
CA ASP A 334 6.09 7.83 -22.45
C ASP A 334 4.70 7.38 -22.01
N GLN A 335 3.79 7.18 -22.98
CA GLN A 335 2.44 6.69 -22.73
C GLN A 335 2.45 5.23 -22.27
N ARG A 336 3.29 4.39 -22.89
CA ARG A 336 3.51 3.01 -22.46
C ARG A 336 4.03 2.94 -21.04
N THR A 337 4.98 3.80 -20.68
CA THR A 337 5.51 3.85 -19.32
C THR A 337 4.44 4.27 -18.32
N TYR A 338 3.58 5.23 -18.67
CA TYR A 338 2.43 5.62 -17.84
C TYR A 338 1.44 4.46 -17.63
N LEU A 339 1.11 3.74 -18.70
CA LEU A 339 0.22 2.58 -18.63
C LEU A 339 0.79 1.45 -17.77
N ILE A 340 2.09 1.19 -17.88
CA ILE A 340 2.81 0.25 -17.01
C ILE A 340 2.77 0.73 -15.55
N ALA A 341 2.95 2.03 -15.29
CA ALA A 341 2.89 2.58 -13.94
C ALA A 341 1.49 2.48 -13.31
N LEU A 342 0.41 2.66 -14.10
CA LEU A 342 -0.95 2.41 -13.65
C LEU A 342 -1.16 0.93 -13.27
N PHE A 343 -0.63 0.00 -14.07
CA PHE A 343 -0.69 -1.43 -13.75
C PHE A 343 0.13 -1.79 -12.50
N ASP A 344 1.31 -1.19 -12.31
CA ASP A 344 2.06 -1.32 -11.06
C ASP A 344 1.27 -0.83 -9.85
N CYS A 345 0.62 0.33 -9.96
CA CYS A 345 -0.21 0.85 -8.88
C CYS A 345 -1.38 -0.08 -8.54
N LEU A 346 -2.03 -0.65 -9.55
CA LEU A 346 -3.13 -1.59 -9.38
C LEU A 346 -2.70 -2.86 -8.63
N THR A 347 -1.62 -3.50 -9.10
CA THR A 347 -1.08 -4.72 -8.47
C THR A 347 -0.43 -4.45 -7.12
N GLY A 348 0.28 -3.32 -7.02
CA GLY A 348 0.92 -2.83 -5.82
C GLY A 348 -0.06 -2.53 -4.70
N ASN A 349 -1.21 -1.93 -5.02
CA ASN A 349 -2.26 -1.67 -4.04
C ASN A 349 -2.80 -2.97 -3.42
N LEU A 350 -3.08 -3.98 -4.24
CA LEU A 350 -3.50 -5.28 -3.74
C LEU A 350 -2.43 -5.92 -2.83
N PHE A 351 -1.17 -5.91 -3.27
CA PHE A 351 -0.08 -6.49 -2.48
C PHE A 351 0.17 -5.74 -1.18
N HIS A 352 0.11 -4.41 -1.21
CA HIS A 352 0.19 -3.55 -0.05
C HIS A 352 -0.85 -3.99 0.98
N HIS A 353 -2.14 -4.00 0.61
CA HIS A 353 -3.22 -4.38 1.52
C HIS A 353 -3.12 -5.84 2.01
N ALA A 354 -2.73 -6.77 1.13
CA ALA A 354 -2.57 -8.18 1.47
C ALA A 354 -1.44 -8.48 2.46
N THR A 355 -0.46 -7.57 2.57
CA THR A 355 0.73 -7.76 3.42
C THR A 355 0.84 -6.72 4.54
N LEU A 356 -0.14 -5.83 4.67
CA LEU A 356 -0.08 -4.73 5.63
C LEU A 356 -0.39 -5.18 7.06
N GLY A 357 0.51 -4.83 7.98
CA GLY A 357 0.33 -5.09 9.41
C GLY A 357 -0.87 -4.36 10.01
N ARG A 358 -1.29 -3.22 9.45
CA ARG A 358 -2.41 -2.37 9.92
C ARG A 358 -3.72 -3.13 10.09
N TYR A 359 -3.99 -4.12 9.23
CA TYR A 359 -5.26 -4.85 9.22
C TYR A 359 -5.18 -6.23 9.86
N THR A 360 -3.99 -6.83 9.91
CA THR A 360 -3.83 -8.22 10.33
C THR A 360 -4.33 -8.54 11.74
N PRO A 361 -4.28 -7.64 12.75
CA PRO A 361 -4.84 -7.91 14.07
C PRO A 361 -6.35 -8.22 14.07
N TYR A 362 -7.06 -7.83 13.02
CA TYR A 362 -8.51 -7.97 12.89
C TYR A 362 -8.92 -9.06 11.88
N ALA A 363 -7.94 -9.60 11.14
CA ALA A 363 -8.17 -10.53 10.06
C ALA A 363 -8.52 -11.93 10.58
N GLU A 364 -9.53 -12.56 9.97
CA GLU A 364 -9.93 -13.93 10.28
C GLU A 364 -8.96 -14.97 9.68
N TYR A 365 -8.40 -14.72 8.49
CA TYR A 365 -7.54 -15.68 7.76
C TYR A 365 -6.12 -15.14 7.56
N VAL A 366 -5.22 -15.44 8.49
CA VAL A 366 -3.81 -14.99 8.47
C VAL A 366 -2.87 -16.12 8.03
N PHE A 367 -1.86 -15.78 7.23
CA PHE A 367 -0.86 -16.69 6.69
C PHE A 367 0.56 -16.23 7.07
N ASP A 368 1.43 -17.21 7.31
CA ASP A 368 2.84 -16.97 7.57
C ASP A 368 3.59 -16.70 6.25
N CYS A 369 4.24 -15.53 6.14
CA CYS A 369 5.06 -15.20 4.98
C CYS A 369 6.38 -15.96 4.99
N LEU A 370 6.75 -16.56 3.85
CA LEU A 370 7.98 -17.36 3.72
C LEU A 370 9.27 -16.53 3.90
N VAL A 371 9.21 -15.22 3.63
CA VAL A 371 10.35 -14.30 3.77
C VAL A 371 10.72 -14.05 5.25
N CYS A 372 9.79 -14.26 6.19
CA CYS A 372 10.06 -14.14 7.62
C CYS A 372 10.98 -15.26 8.14
N VAL A 373 10.98 -16.44 7.50
CA VAL A 373 11.73 -17.63 7.94
C VAL A 373 13.21 -17.57 7.58
N ILE A 374 13.56 -16.88 6.48
CA ILE A 374 14.94 -16.80 5.99
C ILE A 374 15.79 -15.87 6.87
N PHE A 375 15.24 -14.74 7.35
CA PHE A 375 15.99 -13.80 8.18
C PHE A 375 16.29 -14.32 9.60
N PHE A 376 15.39 -15.10 10.19
CA PHE A 376 15.65 -15.74 11.49
C PHE A 376 16.79 -16.76 11.40
N SER A 377 16.87 -17.51 10.30
CA SER A 377 17.92 -18.50 10.09
C SER A 377 19.30 -17.86 9.84
N VAL A 378 19.35 -16.72 9.13
CA VAL A 378 20.62 -16.01 8.84
C VAL A 378 21.13 -15.23 10.06
N THR A 379 20.23 -14.72 10.91
CA THR A 379 20.64 -13.97 12.13
C THR A 379 21.19 -14.92 13.21
N LEU A 380 20.64 -16.13 13.32
CA LEU A 380 21.20 -17.18 14.19
C LEU A 380 22.57 -17.68 13.70
N ALA A 381 22.78 -17.78 12.38
CA ALA A 381 24.07 -18.15 11.81
C ALA A 381 25.15 -17.07 12.02
N ARG A 382 24.80 -15.78 11.97
CA ARG A 382 25.75 -14.66 12.16
C ARG A 382 26.12 -14.37 13.61
N MET A 383 25.37 -14.88 14.59
CA MET A 383 25.72 -14.74 16.01
C MET A 383 26.72 -15.80 16.50
N ASP A 384 26.93 -16.90 15.75
CA ASP A 384 27.86 -17.97 16.15
C ASP A 384 29.32 -17.73 15.70
N ASP A 385 29.57 -16.77 14.80
CA ASP A 385 30.91 -16.44 14.27
C ASP A 385 31.70 -15.42 15.10
N SER A 386 31.20 -15.03 16.29
CA SER A 386 31.87 -14.09 17.19
C SER A 386 32.26 -14.71 18.53
N LYS A 387 33.19 -15.67 18.52
CA LYS A 387 33.92 -16.07 19.74
C LYS A 387 35.44 -16.07 19.52
N PRO A 388 36.22 -15.37 20.37
CA PRO A 388 37.67 -15.44 20.34
C PRO A 388 38.15 -16.77 20.95
N SER A 389 39.26 -17.26 20.41
CA SER A 389 39.96 -18.49 20.76
C SER A 389 40.62 -18.43 22.14
N GLY A 390 40.36 -19.45 22.99
CA GLY A 390 41.10 -19.71 24.22
C GLY A 390 40.30 -20.49 25.28
N PRO A 391 40.78 -21.64 25.81
CA PRO A 391 40.03 -22.47 26.76
C PRO A 391 40.26 -22.01 28.21
N PRO A 392 39.33 -22.27 29.16
CA PRO A 392 39.46 -23.51 29.93
C PRO A 392 38.15 -24.16 30.44
N LYS A 393 38.22 -25.51 30.52
CA LYS A 393 37.70 -26.43 31.55
C LYS A 393 36.29 -26.19 32.12
N GLY A 394 35.35 -26.97 31.57
CA GLY A 394 34.62 -27.99 32.34
C GLY A 394 33.42 -27.55 33.18
N VAL A 395 32.24 -27.53 32.57
CA VAL A 395 30.97 -27.98 33.20
C VAL A 395 30.07 -28.55 32.10
N ARG A 396 29.56 -29.77 32.30
CA ARG A 396 28.54 -30.41 31.46
C ARG A 396 27.22 -29.64 31.53
N ALA A 397 26.70 -29.19 30.39
CA ALA A 397 25.27 -28.97 30.21
C ALA A 397 24.85 -29.56 28.85
N LYS A 398 24.04 -30.62 28.90
CA LYS A 398 23.40 -31.22 27.72
C LYS A 398 22.41 -30.20 27.15
N ARG A 399 22.54 -29.85 25.87
CA ARG A 399 21.44 -29.28 25.08
C ARG A 399 21.34 -30.06 23.77
N ALA A 400 20.23 -30.77 23.61
CA ALA A 400 19.89 -31.47 22.39
C ALA A 400 19.49 -30.43 21.35
N VAL A 401 20.25 -30.36 20.24
CA VAL A 401 19.80 -29.72 19.01
C VAL A 401 19.17 -30.83 18.18
N LYS A 402 17.86 -30.76 18.01
CA LYS A 402 17.11 -31.64 17.11
C LYS A 402 17.12 -30.97 15.74
N THR A 403 18.00 -31.41 14.86
CA THR A 403 18.04 -31.02 13.45
C THR A 403 16.74 -31.49 12.81
N ILE A 404 15.93 -30.57 12.27
CA ILE A 404 14.83 -30.90 11.37
C ILE A 404 15.44 -30.93 9.96
N GLU A 405 15.77 -32.13 9.48
CA GLU A 405 15.97 -32.36 8.05
C GLU A 405 14.59 -32.49 7.39
N MET A 406 14.16 -31.45 6.66
CA MET A 406 13.07 -31.61 5.68
C MET A 406 13.70 -32.10 4.38
N GLN A 407 13.60 -33.41 4.15
CA GLN A 407 13.82 -33.99 2.83
C GLN A 407 12.65 -33.61 1.92
N CYS A 408 12.93 -32.76 0.94
CA CYS A 408 12.13 -32.67 -0.27
C CYS A 408 12.20 -34.00 -1.01
N ASN A 409 11.07 -34.67 -1.19
CA ASN A 409 10.92 -35.66 -2.26
C ASN A 409 9.63 -35.39 -3.04
N PHE A 410 9.86 -35.06 -4.31
CA PHE A 410 8.88 -34.97 -5.39
C PHE A 410 8.19 -36.34 -5.62
N MET A 411 6.99 -36.24 -6.21
CA MET A 411 6.01 -37.29 -6.54
C MET A 411 6.54 -38.64 -7.10
N PRO A 412 5.65 -39.64 -7.22
CA PRO A 412 5.13 -39.86 -8.58
C PRO A 412 3.60 -40.02 -8.69
N ASN A 413 3.18 -39.73 -9.92
CA ASN A 413 1.87 -39.67 -10.57
C ASN A 413 1.19 -41.08 -10.71
N PRO A 414 0.17 -41.27 -11.57
CA PRO A 414 -1.26 -41.45 -11.29
C PRO A 414 -1.80 -42.89 -11.41
N SER A 415 -3.10 -43.03 -11.13
CA SER A 415 -4.09 -43.99 -11.68
C SER A 415 -4.47 -45.26 -10.90
N LYS A 416 -5.79 -45.53 -10.97
CA LYS A 416 -6.56 -46.78 -10.76
C LYS A 416 -6.98 -47.15 -9.33
N LYS A 417 -8.24 -46.86 -8.97
CA LYS A 417 -9.39 -47.74 -9.23
C LYS A 417 -10.69 -46.98 -9.13
#